data_AF-A0A319EZ94-F1
#
_entry.id   AF-A0A319EZ94-F1
#
_cell.length_a   1.000
_cell.length_b   1.000
_cell.length_c   1.000
_cell.angle_alpha   90.00
_cell.angle_beta   90.00
_cell.angle_gamma   90.00
#
_symmetry.space_group_name_H-M   'P 1'
#
loop_
_entity.id
_entity.type
_entity.pdbx_description
1 polymer ?
#
loop_
_entity_poly.entity_id
_entity_poly.type
_entity_poly.pdbx_seq_one_letter_code
_entity_poly.pdbx_strand_id
1 'polypeptide(L)'
;MPSTLLPQRALLRPPPSSTLTIVASLLQHHQHHHHYIQSRSYASHSTKSKSKSHSRPSSSAQPATITSTSTSTTSTTTVANDINPPPSTRPADLSLPASLPPSSSPADKLKHYVSIGRAYLTFYKTGLKNVYHNYRAAMPLRRTLNLPTYIPSSPPTTTASSFLKTLHSTGLGRSQFQLLRRSAYDIRRMIPFSLVLIICGEMTPLAVLALGNAITPLTCRIPRQLEKERVKRAVRKRDALVPVGSVTAPTVGSEAEMRVLKRMVDGEWIRTAGAGEALRACAALGLAKTHTRPEWLVGVLYRPRLRRYAEYLEVDDGLIRSGGGVSGMEAAEVRLAVEERGGVGMGGKESWEAEREERRWLEKWLAGKE
;
A
#
# COMPACT_ATOMS: atom_id res chain seq x y z
N MET A 1 -2.85 70.01 39.13
CA MET A 1 -4.28 70.28 38.86
C MET A 1 -4.46 70.57 37.38
N PRO A 2 -5.48 70.05 36.67
CA PRO A 2 -6.14 68.74 36.78
C PRO A 2 -6.25 67.98 35.42
N SER A 3 -6.61 66.69 35.55
CA SER A 3 -7.48 65.84 34.68
C SER A 3 -7.10 65.54 33.22
N THR A 4 -6.58 64.35 32.90
CA THR A 4 -7.26 63.05 32.62
C THR A 4 -8.26 63.07 31.45
N LEU A 5 -8.06 62.18 30.46
CA LEU A 5 -9.05 61.23 29.92
C LEU A 5 -8.40 60.22 28.95
N LEU A 6 -8.46 58.94 29.33
CA LEU A 6 -8.14 57.73 28.54
C LEU A 6 -9.31 57.38 27.60
N PRO A 7 -9.08 56.76 26.42
CA PRO A 7 -10.10 55.95 25.77
C PRO A 7 -10.02 54.48 26.18
N GLN A 8 -11.20 53.93 26.46
CA GLN A 8 -11.47 52.59 26.99
C GLN A 8 -11.05 51.45 26.05
N ARG A 9 -10.46 50.42 26.65
CA ARG A 9 -10.43 49.04 26.15
C ARG A 9 -11.86 48.50 26.02
N ALA A 10 -12.29 48.20 24.80
CA ALA A 10 -13.44 47.34 24.57
C ALA A 10 -13.00 45.87 24.74
N LEU A 11 -13.44 45.26 25.84
CA LEU A 11 -13.35 43.82 26.07
C LEU A 11 -14.40 43.12 25.19
N LEU A 12 -13.96 42.48 24.11
CA LEU A 12 -14.79 41.54 23.35
C LEU A 12 -14.91 40.24 24.15
N ARG A 13 -16.09 40.08 24.73
CA ARG A 13 -16.61 38.90 25.43
C ARG A 13 -16.70 37.72 24.45
N PRO A 14 -16.26 36.50 24.82
CA PRO A 14 -16.44 35.32 23.99
C PRO A 14 -17.91 34.86 24.00
N PRO A 15 -18.46 34.36 22.88
CA PRO A 15 -19.80 33.79 22.86
C PRO A 15 -19.85 32.43 23.58
N PRO A 16 -21.01 32.04 24.13
CA PRO A 16 -21.18 30.85 24.93
C PRO A 16 -21.10 29.56 24.12
N SER A 17 -20.37 28.59 24.69
CA SER A 17 -20.27 27.19 24.28
C SER A 17 -21.60 26.45 24.47
N SER A 18 -22.41 26.33 23.42
CA SER A 18 -23.58 25.42 23.42
C SER A 18 -23.98 25.04 21.99
N THR A 19 -23.36 24.03 21.40
CA THR A 19 -23.95 23.06 20.44
C THR A 19 -22.84 22.23 19.80
N LEU A 20 -22.64 21.00 20.27
CA LEU A 20 -22.11 19.87 19.50
C LEU A 20 -22.19 18.59 20.35
N THR A 21 -23.41 18.23 20.74
CA THR A 21 -23.73 16.84 21.07
C THR A 21 -24.54 16.33 19.88
N ILE A 22 -24.07 15.24 19.26
CA ILE A 22 -24.59 14.45 18.12
C ILE A 22 -23.49 14.33 17.05
N VAL A 23 -22.53 13.42 17.28
CA VAL A 23 -22.14 12.29 16.40
C VAL A 23 -21.22 11.38 17.25
N ALA A 24 -21.78 10.76 18.29
CA ALA A 24 -21.10 9.73 19.08
C ALA A 24 -22.13 8.74 19.62
N SER A 25 -22.92 8.13 18.74
CA SER A 25 -23.91 7.09 19.13
C SER A 25 -24.22 6.09 18.00
N LEU A 26 -23.25 5.80 17.12
CA LEU A 26 -23.45 4.84 16.01
C LEU A 26 -22.41 3.71 15.98
N LEU A 27 -21.77 3.43 17.12
CA LEU A 27 -20.79 2.34 17.25
C LEU A 27 -21.03 1.40 18.45
N GLN A 28 -22.19 1.48 19.12
CA GLN A 28 -22.50 0.64 20.29
C GLN A 28 -23.83 -0.12 20.24
N HIS A 29 -24.51 -0.17 19.09
CA HIS A 29 -25.79 -0.86 19.00
C HIS A 29 -25.92 -1.79 17.80
N HIS A 30 -25.01 -2.77 17.68
CA HIS A 30 -25.20 -3.97 16.85
C HIS A 30 -24.51 -5.20 17.48
N GLN A 31 -24.78 -5.43 18.76
CA GLN A 31 -24.68 -6.75 19.37
C GLN A 31 -26.10 -7.17 19.76
N HIS A 32 -26.46 -8.40 19.41
CA HIS A 32 -27.80 -9.01 19.45
C HIS A 32 -28.71 -8.66 18.27
N HIS A 33 -28.59 -9.43 17.18
CA HIS A 33 -29.69 -10.25 16.64
C HIS A 33 -29.16 -11.17 15.52
N HIS A 34 -29.81 -12.32 15.35
CA HIS A 34 -29.54 -13.43 14.43
C HIS A 34 -28.71 -14.62 14.96
N HIS A 35 -29.28 -15.29 15.97
CA HIS A 35 -29.43 -16.75 15.88
C HIS A 35 -30.60 -17.08 14.92
N TYR A 36 -30.51 -18.25 14.30
CA TYR A 36 -31.45 -18.88 13.36
C TYR A 36 -31.39 -18.39 11.90
N ILE A 37 -30.77 -19.20 11.03
CA ILE A 37 -31.43 -19.94 9.93
C ILE A 37 -30.43 -20.88 9.23
N GLN A 38 -30.75 -22.17 9.37
CA GLN A 38 -30.60 -23.30 8.44
C GLN A 38 -29.27 -23.56 7.70
N SER A 39 -28.64 -24.64 8.17
CA SER A 39 -27.87 -25.61 7.40
C SER A 39 -28.50 -25.93 6.02
N ARG A 40 -27.78 -25.66 4.94
CA ARG A 40 -27.90 -26.39 3.68
C ARG A 40 -26.58 -27.07 3.35
N SER A 41 -26.55 -28.38 3.59
CA SER A 41 -25.59 -29.31 3.02
C SER A 41 -25.71 -29.27 1.50
N TYR A 42 -24.59 -29.04 0.80
CA TYR A 42 -24.48 -29.36 -0.62
C TYR A 42 -23.46 -30.45 -0.81
N ALA A 43 -23.96 -31.53 -1.42
CA ALA A 43 -23.26 -32.75 -1.76
C ALA A 43 -22.09 -32.48 -2.72
N SER A 44 -20.97 -33.10 -2.41
CA SER A 44 -19.78 -33.21 -3.23
C SER A 44 -19.99 -34.24 -4.34
N HIS A 45 -20.03 -33.78 -5.60
CA HIS A 45 -19.85 -34.67 -6.74
C HIS A 45 -18.36 -34.74 -7.12
N SER A 46 -17.78 -35.91 -6.86
CA SER A 46 -16.45 -36.34 -7.26
C SER A 46 -16.44 -36.61 -8.77
N THR A 47 -15.55 -35.96 -9.51
CA THR A 47 -15.15 -36.39 -10.86
C THR A 47 -13.69 -36.83 -10.83
N LYS A 48 -13.52 -38.14 -11.06
CA LYS A 48 -12.25 -38.86 -11.16
C LYS A 48 -11.46 -38.32 -12.35
N SER A 49 -10.22 -37.85 -12.14
CA SER A 49 -9.24 -37.67 -13.22
C SER A 49 -8.15 -38.72 -13.09
N LYS A 50 -7.94 -39.45 -14.19
CA LYS A 50 -6.99 -40.55 -14.34
C LYS A 50 -5.57 -39.99 -14.43
N SER A 51 -4.67 -40.54 -13.62
CA SER A 51 -3.23 -40.39 -13.74
C SER A 51 -2.69 -41.13 -14.97
N LYS A 52 -1.81 -40.48 -15.72
CA LYS A 52 -0.85 -41.16 -16.61
C LYS A 52 0.54 -40.59 -16.33
N SER A 53 1.40 -41.46 -15.82
CA SER A 53 2.84 -41.26 -15.63
C SER A 53 3.57 -41.37 -16.96
N HIS A 54 4.57 -40.53 -17.20
CA HIS A 54 5.66 -40.85 -18.11
C HIS A 54 6.99 -40.48 -17.48
N SER A 55 7.91 -41.45 -17.55
CA SER A 55 9.26 -41.43 -17.04
C SER A 55 10.24 -40.75 -18.01
N ARG A 56 11.31 -40.22 -17.43
CA ARG A 56 12.51 -39.51 -17.93
C ARG A 56 13.20 -40.13 -19.19
N PRO A 57 14.05 -39.36 -19.89
CA PRO A 57 15.50 -39.49 -19.62
C PRO A 57 16.31 -38.17 -19.67
N SER A 58 17.52 -38.22 -19.09
CA SER A 58 18.55 -37.17 -19.06
C SER A 58 19.33 -37.06 -20.37
N SER A 59 19.74 -35.85 -20.78
CA SER A 59 21.05 -35.63 -21.42
C SER A 59 21.46 -34.15 -21.39
N SER A 60 22.78 -33.94 -21.49
CA SER A 60 23.59 -32.75 -21.26
C SER A 60 23.67 -31.79 -22.47
N ALA A 61 24.18 -30.56 -22.21
CA ALA A 61 24.80 -29.56 -23.09
C ALA A 61 24.02 -28.25 -23.40
N GLN A 62 24.65 -27.12 -23.04
CA GLN A 62 24.41 -25.69 -23.35
C GLN A 62 24.60 -25.37 -24.87
N PRO A 63 24.44 -24.11 -25.41
CA PRO A 63 24.04 -22.82 -24.80
C PRO A 63 23.03 -21.92 -25.59
N ALA A 64 22.56 -20.87 -24.89
CA ALA A 64 22.07 -19.55 -25.33
C ALA A 64 20.75 -19.43 -26.14
N THR A 65 19.75 -18.75 -25.57
CA THR A 65 19.09 -17.51 -26.08
C THR A 65 18.12 -17.00 -25.00
N ILE A 66 18.35 -15.80 -24.47
CA ILE A 66 17.51 -15.18 -23.44
C ILE A 66 16.25 -14.64 -24.11
N THR A 67 15.14 -15.39 -24.01
CA THR A 67 13.79 -14.88 -24.21
C THR A 67 13.07 -14.96 -22.88
N SER A 68 12.94 -13.82 -22.21
CA SER A 68 12.26 -13.70 -20.92
C SER A 68 10.75 -13.83 -21.12
N THR A 69 10.26 -15.08 -21.23
CA THR A 69 8.85 -15.39 -21.09
C THR A 69 8.55 -15.53 -19.59
N SER A 70 7.99 -14.48 -18.99
CA SER A 70 7.47 -14.53 -17.63
C SER A 70 6.24 -15.44 -17.58
N THR A 71 6.47 -16.74 -17.36
CA THR A 71 5.42 -17.72 -17.11
C THR A 71 4.71 -17.34 -15.82
N SER A 72 3.43 -16.98 -15.94
CA SER A 72 2.50 -16.89 -14.81
C SER A 72 2.26 -18.29 -14.26
N THR A 73 3.12 -18.76 -13.36
CA THR A 73 2.84 -19.93 -12.53
C THR A 73 1.97 -19.50 -11.37
N THR A 74 0.68 -19.82 -11.47
CA THR A 74 -0.23 -19.92 -10.34
C THR A 74 0.24 -21.07 -9.45
N SER A 75 1.22 -20.84 -8.57
CA SER A 75 1.63 -21.82 -7.58
C SER A 75 0.70 -21.74 -6.37
N THR A 76 -0.34 -22.57 -6.40
CA THR A 76 -1.12 -22.98 -5.24
C THR A 76 -0.26 -23.97 -4.44
N THR A 77 0.68 -23.47 -3.64
CA THR A 77 1.38 -24.28 -2.63
C THR A 77 1.34 -23.55 -1.31
N THR A 78 0.49 -24.07 -0.42
CA THR A 78 0.45 -23.77 1.00
C THR A 78 1.78 -24.13 1.63
N VAL A 79 2.72 -23.19 1.66
CA VAL A 79 3.87 -23.24 2.56
C VAL A 79 3.64 -22.17 3.60
N ALA A 80 3.62 -22.56 4.88
CA ALA A 80 3.42 -21.69 6.04
C ALA A 80 4.46 -20.55 6.16
N ASN A 81 5.46 -20.52 5.26
CA ASN A 81 6.59 -19.60 5.24
C ASN A 81 6.65 -18.73 3.96
N ASP A 82 5.53 -18.57 3.24
CA ASP A 82 5.53 -17.72 2.05
C ASP A 82 5.65 -16.24 2.45
N ILE A 83 6.83 -15.67 2.19
CA ILE A 83 7.18 -14.28 2.50
C ILE A 83 6.67 -13.30 1.44
N ASN A 84 6.37 -13.78 0.23
CA ASN A 84 6.02 -12.95 -0.92
C ASN A 84 4.51 -13.04 -1.19
N PRO A 85 3.75 -11.94 -1.11
CA PRO A 85 2.35 -11.97 -1.51
C PRO A 85 2.20 -12.33 -3.00
N PRO A 86 1.01 -12.83 -3.41
CA PRO A 86 0.74 -13.13 -4.80
C PRO A 86 1.06 -11.94 -5.72
N PRO A 87 1.71 -12.17 -6.89
CA PRO A 87 2.02 -11.11 -7.86
C PRO A 87 0.79 -10.29 -8.29
N SER A 88 -0.40 -10.90 -8.25
CA SER A 88 -1.67 -10.23 -8.51
C SER A 88 -1.99 -9.08 -7.55
N THR A 89 -1.32 -8.97 -6.40
CA THR A 89 -1.46 -7.85 -5.47
C THR A 89 -0.68 -6.59 -5.89
N ARG A 90 0.12 -6.70 -6.95
CA ARG A 90 0.92 -5.61 -7.52
C ARG A 90 0.24 -5.05 -8.79
N PRO A 91 0.62 -3.84 -9.23
CA PRO A 91 0.24 -3.32 -10.53
C PRO A 91 0.53 -4.33 -11.64
N ALA A 92 -0.39 -4.52 -12.58
CA ALA A 92 -0.17 -5.40 -13.72
C ALA A 92 0.94 -4.85 -14.64
N ASP A 93 1.61 -5.73 -15.39
CA ASP A 93 2.59 -5.28 -16.38
C ASP A 93 1.86 -4.63 -17.57
N LEU A 94 2.33 -3.44 -17.95
CA LEU A 94 1.82 -2.70 -19.11
C LEU A 94 2.83 -2.80 -20.25
N SER A 95 2.62 -3.75 -21.16
CA SER A 95 3.39 -3.89 -22.40
C SER A 95 2.82 -2.99 -23.48
N LEU A 96 3.47 -1.85 -23.72
CA LEU A 96 3.12 -0.95 -24.83
C LEU A 96 3.87 -1.38 -26.11
N PRO A 97 3.24 -1.27 -27.30
CA PRO A 97 3.93 -1.49 -28.56
C PRO A 97 5.11 -0.54 -28.72
N ALA A 98 6.14 -0.97 -29.45
CA ALA A 98 7.32 -0.15 -29.74
C ALA A 98 6.94 1.16 -30.44
N SER A 99 7.68 2.23 -30.13
CA SER A 99 7.47 3.54 -30.76
C SER A 99 7.72 3.45 -32.26
N LEU A 100 6.81 3.99 -33.07
CA LEU A 100 7.03 4.06 -34.52
C LEU A 100 8.01 5.18 -34.89
N PRO A 101 8.75 5.02 -36.01
CA PRO A 101 9.55 6.09 -36.57
C PRO A 101 8.66 7.24 -37.08
N PRO A 102 9.16 8.49 -37.05
CA PRO A 102 8.37 9.67 -37.42
C PRO A 102 7.86 9.64 -38.87
N SER A 103 8.59 8.96 -39.76
CA SER A 103 8.28 8.76 -41.19
C SER A 103 7.15 7.75 -41.47
N SER A 104 6.58 7.13 -40.44
CA SER A 104 5.53 6.12 -40.62
C SER A 104 4.26 6.71 -41.25
N SER A 105 3.60 5.89 -42.08
CA SER A 105 2.37 6.27 -42.77
C SER A 105 1.25 6.64 -41.77
N PRO A 106 0.27 7.50 -42.14
CA PRO A 106 -0.87 7.80 -41.29
C PRO A 106 -1.68 6.55 -40.87
N ALA A 107 -1.79 5.56 -41.76
CA ALA A 107 -2.48 4.30 -41.48
C ALA A 107 -1.76 3.48 -40.39
N ASP A 108 -0.43 3.44 -40.41
CA ASP A 108 0.34 2.72 -39.39
C ASP A 108 0.32 3.44 -38.04
N LYS A 109 0.28 4.78 -38.05
CA LYS A 109 0.04 5.58 -36.84
C LYS A 109 -1.33 5.28 -36.23
N LEU A 110 -2.38 5.16 -37.04
CA LEU A 110 -3.71 4.79 -36.55
C LEU A 110 -3.73 3.37 -35.96
N LYS A 111 -3.15 2.38 -36.64
CA LYS A 111 -3.01 1.00 -36.12
C LYS A 111 -2.25 0.98 -34.80
N HIS A 112 -1.22 1.81 -34.65
CA HIS A 112 -0.47 1.93 -33.41
C HIS A 112 -1.29 2.49 -32.27
N TYR A 113 -2.08 3.56 -32.49
CA TYR A 113 -2.97 4.09 -31.46
C TYR A 113 -4.03 3.07 -31.04
N VAL A 114 -4.57 2.29 -31.98
CA VAL A 114 -5.48 1.18 -31.66
C VAL A 114 -4.78 0.10 -30.84
N SER A 115 -3.54 -0.25 -31.18
CA SER A 115 -2.72 -1.20 -30.42
C SER A 115 -2.45 -0.71 -28.99
N ILE A 116 -2.09 0.57 -28.83
CA ILE A 116 -1.93 1.22 -27.51
C ILE A 116 -3.25 1.13 -26.72
N GLY A 117 -4.37 1.48 -27.35
CA GLY A 117 -5.69 1.42 -26.72
C GLY A 117 -6.03 0.01 -26.22
N ARG A 118 -5.77 -1.02 -27.04
CA ARG A 118 -5.94 -2.44 -26.66
C ARG A 118 -5.04 -2.86 -25.50
N ALA A 119 -3.79 -2.39 -25.48
CA ALA A 119 -2.87 -2.65 -24.37
C ALA A 119 -3.39 -2.07 -23.05
N TYR A 120 -3.85 -0.82 -23.05
CA TYR A 120 -4.45 -0.20 -21.86
C TYR A 120 -5.75 -0.89 -21.43
N LEU A 121 -6.61 -1.27 -22.37
CA LEU A 121 -7.85 -1.99 -22.05
C LEU A 121 -7.56 -3.33 -21.37
N THR A 122 -6.61 -4.09 -21.92
CA THR A 122 -6.15 -5.37 -21.34
C THR A 122 -5.55 -5.16 -19.96
N PHE A 123 -4.71 -4.14 -19.79
CA PHE A 123 -4.11 -3.79 -18.50
C PHE A 123 -5.18 -3.51 -17.43
N TYR A 124 -6.16 -2.65 -17.72
CA TYR A 124 -7.22 -2.33 -16.74
C TYR A 124 -8.12 -3.53 -16.46
N LYS A 125 -8.47 -4.32 -17.49
CA LYS A 125 -9.24 -5.55 -17.32
C LYS A 125 -8.52 -6.53 -16.38
N THR A 126 -7.23 -6.73 -16.58
CA THR A 126 -6.39 -7.58 -15.72
C THR A 126 -6.29 -7.01 -14.30
N GLY A 127 -6.06 -5.71 -14.16
CA GLY A 127 -6.00 -5.05 -12.85
C GLY A 127 -7.29 -5.22 -12.05
N LEU A 128 -8.45 -5.01 -12.66
CA LEU A 128 -9.76 -5.21 -12.01
C LEU A 128 -10.03 -6.68 -11.67
N LYS A 129 -9.67 -7.60 -12.56
CA LYS A 129 -9.75 -9.05 -12.31
C LYS A 129 -8.90 -9.43 -11.10
N ASN A 130 -7.69 -8.86 -10.99
CA ASN A 130 -6.81 -9.07 -9.85
C ASN A 130 -7.41 -8.53 -8.54
N VAL A 131 -8.05 -7.34 -8.54
CA VAL A 131 -8.76 -6.84 -7.34
C VAL A 131 -9.79 -7.86 -6.86
N TYR A 132 -10.62 -8.37 -7.77
CA TYR A 132 -11.65 -9.34 -7.44
C TYR A 132 -11.06 -10.64 -6.88
N HIS A 133 -10.05 -11.21 -7.54
CA HIS A 133 -9.43 -12.46 -7.08
C HIS A 133 -8.70 -12.28 -5.74
N ASN A 134 -7.99 -11.18 -5.54
CA ASN A 134 -7.31 -10.88 -4.29
C ASN A 134 -8.31 -10.72 -3.14
N TYR A 135 -9.43 -10.03 -3.38
CA TYR A 135 -10.50 -9.92 -2.40
C TYR A 135 -11.08 -11.29 -2.07
N ARG A 136 -11.42 -12.09 -3.08
CA ARG A 136 -11.92 -13.46 -2.91
C ARG A 136 -10.97 -14.35 -2.11
N ALA A 137 -9.66 -14.25 -2.36
CA ALA A 137 -8.63 -14.99 -1.63
C ALA A 137 -8.44 -14.48 -0.20
N ALA A 138 -8.64 -13.19 0.04
CA ALA A 138 -8.58 -12.58 1.37
C ALA A 138 -9.79 -12.92 2.27
N MET A 139 -10.94 -13.28 1.69
CA MET A 139 -12.17 -13.61 2.43
C MET A 139 -11.99 -14.68 3.52
N PRO A 140 -11.48 -15.90 3.23
CA PRO A 140 -11.30 -16.92 4.26
C PRO A 140 -10.37 -16.45 5.39
N LEU A 141 -9.27 -15.77 5.04
CA LEU A 141 -8.31 -15.22 6.01
C LEU A 141 -8.96 -14.21 6.95
N ARG A 142 -9.84 -13.35 6.41
CA ARG A 142 -10.61 -12.38 7.21
C ARG A 142 -11.51 -13.07 8.21
N ARG A 143 -12.16 -14.18 7.82
CA ARG A 143 -13.01 -14.95 8.74
C ARG A 143 -12.17 -15.59 9.85
N THR A 144 -11.03 -16.19 9.51
CA THR A 144 -10.10 -16.76 10.51
C THR A 144 -9.64 -15.73 11.54
N LEU A 145 -9.42 -14.48 11.11
CA LEU A 145 -8.96 -13.39 11.96
C LEU A 145 -10.10 -12.54 12.57
N ASN A 146 -11.36 -12.94 12.39
CA ASN A 146 -12.55 -12.18 12.83
C ASN A 146 -12.55 -10.71 12.35
N LEU A 147 -12.08 -10.47 11.13
CA LEU A 147 -12.02 -9.15 10.51
C LEU A 147 -13.29 -8.84 9.69
N PRO A 148 -13.68 -7.56 9.57
CA PRO A 148 -14.80 -7.16 8.72
C PRO A 148 -14.60 -7.59 7.27
N THR A 149 -15.66 -8.13 6.68
CA THR A 149 -15.63 -8.75 5.35
C THR A 149 -16.17 -7.82 4.26
N TYR A 150 -17.29 -7.11 4.51
CA TYR A 150 -18.01 -6.34 3.50
C TYR A 150 -17.33 -5.01 3.12
N ILE A 151 -16.91 -4.23 4.12
CA ILE A 151 -16.06 -3.04 3.92
C ILE A 151 -14.74 -3.32 4.63
N PRO A 152 -13.76 -3.89 3.92
CA PRO A 152 -12.54 -4.37 4.55
C PRO A 152 -11.72 -3.21 5.10
N SER A 153 -11.46 -3.24 6.41
CA SER A 153 -10.42 -2.43 7.04
C SER A 153 -9.04 -3.06 6.77
N SER A 154 -8.02 -2.20 6.75
CA SER A 154 -6.62 -2.66 6.70
C SER A 154 -6.19 -3.07 8.12
N PRO A 155 -5.68 -4.30 8.32
CA PRO A 155 -5.07 -4.70 9.59
C PRO A 155 -3.73 -3.96 9.84
N PRO A 156 -3.23 -3.94 11.09
CA PRO A 156 -3.82 -4.55 12.29
C PRO A 156 -5.02 -3.74 12.85
N THR A 157 -5.96 -4.42 13.51
CA THR A 157 -7.09 -3.80 14.22
C THR A 157 -6.85 -3.65 15.73
N THR A 158 -5.81 -4.29 16.24
CA THR A 158 -5.32 -4.26 17.62
C THR A 158 -3.86 -3.84 17.62
N THR A 159 -3.21 -3.84 18.78
CA THR A 159 -1.76 -3.58 18.87
C THR A 159 -0.96 -4.53 17.98
N ALA A 160 0.18 -4.09 17.46
CA ALA A 160 1.02 -4.90 16.58
C ALA A 160 1.39 -6.26 17.20
N SER A 161 1.82 -6.27 18.46
CA SER A 161 2.19 -7.50 19.19
C SER A 161 1.04 -8.50 19.32
N SER A 162 -0.17 -8.04 19.68
CA SER A 162 -1.35 -8.90 19.78
C SER A 162 -1.78 -9.46 18.43
N PHE A 163 -1.72 -8.62 17.38
CA PHE A 163 -2.06 -9.03 16.03
C PHE A 163 -1.05 -10.04 15.48
N LEU A 164 0.24 -9.80 15.67
CA LEU A 164 1.32 -10.71 15.28
C LEU A 164 1.19 -12.06 15.99
N LYS A 165 0.90 -12.08 17.30
CA LYS A 165 0.60 -13.32 18.03
C LYS A 165 -0.57 -14.08 17.41
N THR A 166 -1.63 -13.36 17.03
CA THR A 166 -2.81 -13.95 16.38
C THR A 166 -2.45 -14.56 15.02
N LEU A 167 -1.63 -13.87 14.21
CA LEU A 167 -1.14 -14.40 12.93
C LEU A 167 -0.33 -15.68 13.14
N HIS A 168 0.59 -15.69 14.09
CA HIS A 168 1.40 -16.86 14.41
C HIS A 168 0.54 -18.04 14.91
N SER A 169 -0.43 -17.79 15.80
CA SER A 169 -1.34 -18.85 16.29
C SER A 169 -2.25 -19.41 15.20
N THR A 170 -2.49 -18.66 14.14
CA THR A 170 -3.31 -19.09 12.99
C THR A 170 -2.47 -19.62 11.83
N GLY A 171 -1.14 -19.66 11.98
CA GLY A 171 -0.22 -20.12 10.94
C GLY A 171 -0.17 -19.21 9.71
N LEU A 172 -0.50 -17.92 9.85
CA LEU A 172 -0.52 -16.96 8.75
C LEU A 172 0.82 -16.22 8.65
N GLY A 173 1.46 -16.35 7.49
CA GLY A 173 2.72 -15.68 7.16
C GLY A 173 2.55 -14.29 6.53
N ARG A 174 3.68 -13.72 6.10
CA ARG A 174 3.74 -12.38 5.48
C ARG A 174 2.91 -12.26 4.20
N SER A 175 2.94 -13.26 3.32
CA SER A 175 2.20 -13.22 2.05
C SER A 175 0.71 -13.01 2.27
N GLN A 176 0.15 -13.71 3.26
CA GLN A 176 -1.26 -13.62 3.65
C GLN A 176 -1.60 -12.28 4.31
N PHE A 177 -0.73 -11.78 5.19
CA PHE A 177 -0.88 -10.46 5.79
C PHE A 177 -0.90 -9.33 4.75
N GLN A 178 0.02 -9.38 3.78
CA GLN A 178 0.08 -8.39 2.70
C GLN A 178 -1.11 -8.50 1.76
N LEU A 179 -1.56 -9.72 1.42
CA LEU A 179 -2.80 -9.94 0.66
C LEU A 179 -4.02 -9.31 1.36
N LEU A 180 -4.17 -9.52 2.67
CA LEU A 180 -5.25 -8.92 3.48
C LEU A 180 -5.24 -7.40 3.44
N ARG A 181 -4.05 -6.80 3.59
CA ARG A 181 -3.88 -5.34 3.62
C ARG A 181 -4.08 -4.69 2.26
N ARG A 182 -3.47 -5.25 1.21
CA ARG A 182 -3.55 -4.73 -0.16
C ARG A 182 -4.97 -4.88 -0.73
N SER A 183 -5.61 -6.04 -0.53
CA SER A 183 -7.03 -6.23 -0.93
C SER A 183 -7.98 -5.24 -0.24
N ALA A 184 -7.77 -4.93 1.05
CA ALA A 184 -8.55 -3.93 1.77
C ALA A 184 -8.42 -2.53 1.16
N TYR A 185 -7.22 -2.20 0.70
CA TYR A 185 -6.96 -0.94 0.03
C TYR A 185 -7.68 -0.86 -1.31
N ASP A 186 -7.56 -1.90 -2.13
CA ASP A 186 -8.14 -1.95 -3.47
C ASP A 186 -9.66 -1.91 -3.44
N ILE A 187 -10.31 -2.68 -2.56
CA ILE A 187 -11.78 -2.67 -2.42
C ILE A 187 -12.30 -1.30 -1.98
N ARG A 188 -11.60 -0.60 -1.09
CA ARG A 188 -11.99 0.77 -0.72
C ARG A 188 -11.80 1.77 -1.86
N ARG A 189 -10.85 1.54 -2.77
CA ARG A 189 -10.66 2.36 -3.99
C ARG A 189 -11.64 2.00 -5.10
N MET A 190 -12.18 0.77 -5.11
CA MET A 190 -13.24 0.39 -6.03
C MET A 190 -14.51 1.22 -5.85
N ILE A 191 -14.78 1.73 -4.65
CA ILE A 191 -15.97 2.57 -4.38
C ILE A 191 -15.93 3.87 -5.20
N PRO A 192 -14.96 4.80 -5.03
CA PRO A 192 -14.90 6.00 -5.84
C PRO A 192 -14.65 5.70 -7.33
N PHE A 193 -13.90 4.64 -7.65
CA PHE A 193 -13.69 4.23 -9.04
C PHE A 193 -15.01 3.87 -9.74
N SER A 194 -15.85 3.06 -9.08
CA SER A 194 -17.13 2.63 -9.64
C SER A 194 -18.12 3.78 -9.74
N LEU A 195 -18.11 4.72 -8.78
CA LEU A 195 -18.91 5.95 -8.86
C LEU A 195 -18.54 6.80 -10.07
N VAL A 196 -17.24 6.98 -10.34
CA VAL A 196 -16.77 7.67 -11.55
C VAL A 196 -17.17 6.92 -12.82
N LEU A 197 -17.17 5.58 -12.79
CA LEU A 197 -17.64 4.77 -13.92
C LEU A 197 -19.13 4.98 -14.19
N ILE A 198 -19.96 5.00 -13.15
CA ILE A 198 -21.41 5.21 -13.27
C ILE A 198 -21.72 6.63 -13.78
N ILE A 199 -21.01 7.65 -13.29
CA ILE A 199 -21.27 9.05 -13.65
C ILE A 199 -20.72 9.38 -15.04
N CYS A 200 -19.49 8.97 -15.35
CA CYS A 200 -18.83 9.33 -16.61
C CYS A 200 -19.09 8.33 -17.74
N GLY A 201 -19.59 7.13 -17.44
CA GLY A 201 -19.90 6.09 -18.43
C GLY A 201 -18.72 5.80 -19.36
N GLU A 202 -18.89 6.10 -20.65
CA GLU A 202 -17.85 5.90 -21.66
C GLU A 202 -16.69 6.91 -21.57
N MET A 203 -16.90 8.04 -20.87
CA MET A 203 -15.87 9.08 -20.65
C MET A 203 -14.98 8.79 -19.44
N THR A 204 -15.18 7.67 -18.74
CA THR A 204 -14.36 7.23 -17.60
C THR A 204 -12.85 7.14 -17.89
N PRO A 205 -12.37 6.73 -19.08
CA PRO A 205 -10.94 6.76 -19.38
C PRO A 205 -10.29 8.15 -19.23
N LEU A 206 -11.02 9.23 -19.56
CA LEU A 206 -10.55 10.60 -19.38
C LEU A 206 -10.57 11.01 -17.90
N ALA A 207 -11.63 10.64 -17.17
CA ALA A 207 -11.71 10.89 -15.73
C ALA A 207 -10.61 10.15 -14.95
N VAL A 208 -10.30 8.91 -15.32
CA VAL A 208 -9.21 8.12 -14.74
C VAL A 208 -7.85 8.74 -15.07
N LEU A 209 -7.67 9.30 -16.26
CA LEU A 209 -6.44 10.01 -16.61
C LEU A 209 -6.26 11.28 -15.77
N ALA A 210 -7.34 12.02 -15.50
CA ALA A 210 -7.32 13.24 -14.70
C ALA A 210 -7.16 12.99 -13.19
N LEU A 211 -7.92 12.05 -12.63
CA LEU A 211 -7.95 11.73 -11.21
C LEU A 211 -6.81 10.78 -10.78
N GLY A 212 -6.27 10.02 -11.73
CA GLY A 212 -5.08 9.18 -11.58
C GLY A 212 -5.16 8.22 -10.39
N ASN A 213 -4.04 8.11 -9.68
CA ASN A 213 -3.84 7.21 -8.53
C ASN A 213 -4.75 7.50 -7.32
N ALA A 214 -5.51 8.60 -7.33
CA ALA A 214 -6.44 8.93 -6.26
C ALA A 214 -7.67 8.03 -6.26
N ILE A 215 -8.09 7.54 -7.43
CA ILE A 215 -9.30 6.71 -7.55
C ILE A 215 -8.99 5.28 -7.97
N THR A 216 -7.84 5.01 -8.59
CA THR A 216 -7.54 3.67 -9.08
C THR A 216 -7.03 2.74 -7.96
N PRO A 217 -7.47 1.47 -7.94
CA PRO A 217 -6.83 0.40 -7.16
C PRO A 217 -5.35 0.28 -7.51
N LEU A 218 -4.54 -0.28 -6.59
CA LEU A 218 -3.11 -0.47 -6.77
C LEU A 218 -2.82 -1.32 -8.02
N THR A 219 -3.60 -2.39 -8.24
CA THR A 219 -3.47 -3.28 -9.40
C THR A 219 -3.68 -2.59 -10.74
N CYS A 220 -4.37 -1.44 -10.75
CA CYS A 220 -4.71 -0.64 -11.93
C CYS A 220 -3.82 0.59 -12.10
N ARG A 221 -2.73 0.74 -11.33
CA ARG A 221 -1.84 1.91 -11.44
C ARG A 221 -0.85 1.76 -12.58
N ILE A 222 -0.82 2.74 -13.47
CA ILE A 222 0.08 2.72 -14.62
C ILE A 222 1.53 2.84 -14.11
N PRO A 223 2.48 1.99 -14.59
CA PRO A 223 3.87 2.02 -14.13
C PRO A 223 4.54 3.41 -14.18
N ARG A 224 4.29 4.17 -15.25
CA ARG A 224 4.78 5.55 -15.38
C ARG A 224 4.23 6.50 -14.30
N GLN A 225 2.99 6.29 -13.84
CA GLN A 225 2.40 7.08 -12.75
C GLN A 225 3.05 6.74 -11.41
N LEU A 226 3.39 5.47 -11.18
CA LEU A 226 4.11 5.03 -9.98
C LEU A 226 5.50 5.64 -9.92
N GLU A 227 6.23 5.63 -11.02
CA GLU A 227 7.57 6.21 -11.07
C GLU A 227 7.55 7.73 -10.79
N LYS A 228 6.60 8.45 -11.41
CA LYS A 228 6.37 9.87 -11.09
C LYS A 228 6.02 10.09 -9.62
N GLU A 229 5.23 9.19 -9.01
CA GLU A 229 4.91 9.28 -7.59
C GLU A 229 6.11 9.01 -6.68
N ARG A 230 6.98 8.06 -7.04
CA ARG A 230 8.22 7.76 -6.31
C ARG A 230 9.12 8.99 -6.25
N VAL A 231 9.37 9.63 -7.40
CA VAL A 231 10.15 10.88 -7.47
C VAL A 231 9.53 11.94 -6.57
N LYS A 232 8.20 12.16 -6.66
CA LYS A 232 7.50 13.12 -5.79
C LYS A 232 7.57 12.75 -4.32
N ARG A 233 7.61 11.46 -3.97
CA ARG A 233 7.70 10.97 -2.59
C ARG A 233 9.11 11.15 -2.04
N ALA A 234 10.14 10.92 -2.84
CA ALA A 234 11.53 11.19 -2.48
C ALA A 234 11.75 12.69 -2.14
N VAL A 235 11.23 13.60 -2.98
CA VAL A 235 11.30 15.05 -2.72
C VAL A 235 10.56 15.41 -1.43
N ARG A 236 9.31 14.97 -1.28
CA ARG A 236 8.51 15.24 -0.06
C ARG A 236 9.17 14.71 1.21
N LYS A 237 9.81 13.54 1.13
CA LYS A 237 10.59 13.00 2.24
C LYS A 237 11.76 13.92 2.57
N ARG A 238 12.58 14.26 1.58
CA ARG A 238 13.71 15.16 1.76
C ARG A 238 13.27 16.44 2.45
N ASP A 239 12.21 17.09 1.97
CA ASP A 239 11.70 18.34 2.52
C ASP A 239 11.19 18.17 3.96
N ALA A 240 10.51 17.07 4.26
CA ALA A 240 9.98 16.78 5.60
C ALA A 240 11.08 16.47 6.62
N LEU A 241 12.20 15.89 6.17
CA LEU A 241 13.35 15.50 7.00
C LEU A 241 14.32 16.65 7.26
N VAL A 242 14.15 17.83 6.65
CA VAL A 242 14.97 19.02 6.96
C VAL A 242 14.78 19.40 8.44
N PRO A 243 15.83 19.29 9.28
CA PRO A 243 15.74 19.65 10.70
C PRO A 243 15.37 21.12 10.90
N VAL A 244 14.71 21.44 12.01
CA VAL A 244 14.43 22.84 12.38
C VAL A 244 15.77 23.57 12.56
N GLY A 245 15.93 24.71 11.89
CA GLY A 245 17.18 25.49 11.90
C GLY A 245 18.26 24.99 10.93
N SER A 246 17.98 23.96 10.12
CA SER A 246 18.85 23.51 9.03
C SER A 246 18.20 23.76 7.67
N VAL A 247 19.03 23.82 6.62
CA VAL A 247 18.61 23.85 5.22
C VAL A 247 18.88 22.51 4.53
N THR A 248 19.66 21.64 5.17
CA THR A 248 20.10 20.35 4.60
C THR A 248 19.37 19.18 5.27
N ALA A 249 18.76 18.34 4.44
CA ALA A 249 18.23 17.05 4.87
C ALA A 249 19.35 16.01 5.00
N PRO A 250 19.18 14.95 5.81
CA PRO A 250 20.08 13.81 5.81
C PRO A 250 20.28 13.23 4.41
N THR A 251 21.47 12.70 4.14
CA THR A 251 21.76 12.03 2.87
C THR A 251 20.93 10.76 2.74
N VAL A 252 20.39 10.51 1.54
CA VAL A 252 19.54 9.35 1.27
C VAL A 252 20.33 8.06 1.53
N GLY A 253 19.77 7.15 2.30
CA GLY A 253 20.39 5.87 2.66
C GLY A 253 21.39 5.93 3.80
N SER A 254 21.65 7.11 4.36
CA SER A 254 22.55 7.23 5.50
C SER A 254 21.95 6.66 6.78
N GLU A 255 22.82 6.27 7.71
CA GLU A 255 22.42 5.88 9.07
C GLU A 255 21.69 7.02 9.80
N ALA A 256 22.00 8.28 9.47
CA ALA A 256 21.31 9.45 10.02
C ALA A 256 19.85 9.51 9.54
N GLU A 257 19.61 9.32 8.24
CA GLU A 257 18.25 9.24 7.69
C GLU A 257 17.47 8.08 8.32
N MET A 258 18.07 6.89 8.36
CA MET A 258 17.51 5.68 8.95
C MET A 258 17.07 5.92 10.40
N ARG A 259 17.93 6.54 11.22
CA ARG A 259 17.64 6.85 12.63
C ARG A 259 16.44 7.77 12.80
N VAL A 260 16.34 8.81 11.96
CA VAL A 260 15.20 9.73 11.99
C VAL A 260 13.92 9.01 11.59
N LEU A 261 13.94 8.20 10.53
CA LEU A 261 12.78 7.44 10.08
C LEU A 261 12.31 6.43 11.14
N LYS A 262 13.24 5.72 11.81
CA LYS A 262 12.93 4.81 12.92
C LYS A 262 12.26 5.54 14.08
N ARG A 263 12.76 6.72 14.46
CA ARG A 263 12.13 7.56 15.49
C ARG A 263 10.71 7.99 15.09
N MET A 264 10.47 8.29 13.81
CA MET A 264 9.15 8.70 13.32
C MET A 264 8.08 7.61 13.37
N VAL A 265 8.49 6.34 13.42
CA VAL A 265 7.60 5.17 13.54
C VAL A 265 7.59 4.59 14.96
N ASP A 266 8.28 5.20 15.92
CA ASP A 266 8.25 4.78 17.31
C ASP A 266 6.91 5.16 17.96
N GLY A 267 6.29 4.20 18.65
CA GLY A 267 4.94 4.37 19.21
C GLY A 267 4.86 5.45 20.29
N GLU A 268 5.87 5.54 21.16
CA GLU A 268 5.93 6.55 22.22
C GLU A 268 6.21 7.93 21.65
N TRP A 269 7.11 8.04 20.68
CA TRP A 269 7.35 9.28 19.95
C TRP A 269 6.07 9.75 19.23
N ILE A 270 5.34 8.87 18.54
CA ILE A 270 4.07 9.20 17.90
C ILE A 270 3.03 9.69 18.91
N ARG A 271 3.09 9.26 20.18
CA ARG A 271 2.17 9.71 21.22
C ARG A 271 2.49 11.14 21.68
N THR A 272 3.77 11.48 21.83
CA THR A 272 4.22 12.75 22.44
C THR A 272 4.65 13.82 21.43
N ALA A 273 4.93 13.46 20.16
CA ALA A 273 5.41 14.38 19.13
C ALA A 273 4.48 15.59 18.93
N GLY A 274 5.04 16.76 18.65
CA GLY A 274 4.28 17.97 18.33
C GLY A 274 3.45 17.83 17.05
N ALA A 275 2.50 18.74 16.82
CA ALA A 275 1.63 18.69 15.64
C ALA A 275 2.42 18.77 14.32
N GLY A 276 3.36 19.71 14.23
CA GLY A 276 4.25 19.86 13.08
C GLY A 276 5.18 18.65 12.86
N GLU A 277 5.68 18.03 13.93
CA GLU A 277 6.52 16.82 13.84
C GLU A 277 5.74 15.62 13.31
N ALA A 278 4.52 15.39 13.80
CA ALA A 278 3.66 14.32 13.32
C ALA A 278 3.29 14.50 11.84
N LEU A 279 3.09 15.75 11.38
CA LEU A 279 2.85 16.07 9.97
C LEU A 279 4.08 15.83 9.09
N ARG A 280 5.27 16.17 9.58
CA ARG A 280 6.53 15.84 8.90
C ARG A 280 6.73 14.34 8.78
N ALA A 281 6.50 13.58 9.85
CA ALA A 281 6.53 12.11 9.80
C ALA A 281 5.52 11.55 8.78
N CYS A 282 4.29 12.07 8.77
CA CYS A 282 3.29 11.68 7.77
C CYS A 282 3.74 12.00 6.35
N ALA A 283 4.39 13.13 6.09
CA ALA A 283 4.89 13.47 4.77
C ALA A 283 6.09 12.59 4.36
N ALA A 284 7.02 12.36 5.28
CA ALA A 284 8.21 11.53 5.07
C ALA A 284 7.87 10.07 4.74
N LEU A 285 6.87 9.51 5.44
CA LEU A 285 6.38 8.15 5.23
C LEU A 285 5.31 8.06 4.12
N GLY A 286 5.05 9.15 3.39
CA GLY A 286 4.11 9.16 2.27
C GLY A 286 2.63 9.06 2.64
N LEU A 287 2.27 9.28 3.91
CA LEU A 287 0.90 9.30 4.43
C LEU A 287 0.18 10.62 4.15
N ALA A 288 0.93 11.72 4.00
CA ALA A 288 0.43 13.04 3.64
C ALA A 288 1.11 13.57 2.36
N LYS A 289 0.38 14.40 1.60
CA LYS A 289 0.93 15.08 0.41
C LYS A 289 1.79 16.31 0.77
N THR A 290 1.62 16.85 1.97
CA THR A 290 2.36 18.00 2.49
C THR A 290 2.44 17.91 4.01
N HIS A 291 3.45 18.53 4.61
CA HIS A 291 3.61 18.69 6.06
C HIS A 291 3.02 20.01 6.59
N THR A 292 2.43 20.86 5.73
CA THR A 292 1.86 22.18 6.08
C THR A 292 0.34 22.15 6.30
N ARG A 293 -0.19 21.05 6.83
CA ARG A 293 -1.65 20.89 7.06
C ARG A 293 -2.09 21.59 8.36
N PRO A 294 -3.36 22.01 8.49
CA PRO A 294 -3.90 22.55 9.73
C PRO A 294 -3.69 21.62 10.93
N GLU A 295 -3.23 22.15 12.06
CA GLU A 295 -2.85 21.36 13.23
C GLU A 295 -4.03 20.60 13.86
N TRP A 296 -5.25 21.14 13.79
CA TRP A 296 -6.44 20.48 14.33
C TRP A 296 -6.71 19.12 13.66
N LEU A 297 -6.27 18.93 12.41
CA LEU A 297 -6.36 17.63 11.72
C LEU A 297 -5.38 16.60 12.28
N VAL A 298 -4.36 17.02 13.02
CA VAL A 298 -3.33 16.11 13.53
C VAL A 298 -3.90 15.15 14.56
N GLY A 299 -4.64 15.67 15.54
CA GLY A 299 -5.28 14.84 16.56
C GLY A 299 -6.33 13.89 15.98
N VAL A 300 -7.11 14.38 15.01
CA VAL A 300 -8.27 13.66 14.47
C VAL A 300 -7.91 12.66 13.37
N LEU A 301 -6.95 13.00 12.50
CA LEU A 301 -6.67 12.24 11.28
C LEU A 301 -5.23 11.74 11.21
N TYR A 302 -4.24 12.63 11.33
CA TYR A 302 -2.86 12.27 10.97
C TYR A 302 -2.16 11.43 12.04
N ARG A 303 -2.33 11.73 13.33
CA ARG A 303 -1.72 10.93 14.41
C ARG A 303 -2.31 9.51 14.49
N PRO A 304 -3.66 9.30 14.44
CA PRO A 304 -4.22 7.96 14.37
C PRO A 304 -3.76 7.19 13.13
N ARG A 305 -3.62 7.88 11.98
CA ARG A 305 -3.12 7.28 10.74
C ARG A 305 -1.66 6.88 10.84
N LEU A 306 -0.81 7.72 11.42
CA LEU A 306 0.60 7.45 11.63
C LEU A 306 0.80 6.27 12.59
N ARG A 307 0.03 6.23 13.70
CA ARG A 307 0.04 5.10 14.64
C ARG A 307 -0.29 3.78 13.96
N ARG A 308 -1.42 3.71 13.23
CA ARG A 308 -1.82 2.49 12.49
C ARG A 308 -0.77 2.07 11.47
N TYR A 309 -0.06 3.04 10.88
CA TYR A 309 1.00 2.76 9.93
C TYR A 309 2.26 2.20 10.62
N ALA A 310 2.63 2.72 11.78
CA ALA A 310 3.71 2.19 12.61
C ALA A 310 3.39 0.76 13.08
N GLU A 311 2.16 0.51 13.56
CA GLU A 311 1.70 -0.83 13.94
C GLU A 311 1.76 -1.80 12.77
N TYR A 312 1.36 -1.35 11.57
CA TYR A 312 1.54 -2.12 10.34
C TYR A 312 3.00 -2.50 10.10
N LEU A 313 3.92 -1.52 10.16
CA LEU A 313 5.34 -1.76 9.91
C LEU A 313 5.93 -2.72 10.93
N GLU A 314 5.53 -2.62 12.20
CA GLU A 314 5.99 -3.54 13.24
C GLU A 314 5.54 -4.98 12.98
N VAL A 315 4.29 -5.19 12.57
CA VAL A 315 3.79 -6.52 12.16
C VAL A 315 4.57 -7.03 10.95
N ASP A 316 4.76 -6.19 9.91
CA ASP A 316 5.50 -6.59 8.70
C ASP A 316 6.98 -6.88 9.00
N ASP A 317 7.65 -6.06 9.82
CA ASP A 317 9.03 -6.28 10.29
C ASP A 317 9.16 -7.63 11.01
N GLY A 318 8.20 -7.97 11.88
CA GLY A 318 8.15 -9.25 12.59
C GLY A 318 7.98 -10.43 11.63
N LEU A 319 7.07 -10.32 10.66
CA LEU A 319 6.81 -11.37 9.67
C LEU A 319 7.95 -11.55 8.66
N ILE A 320 8.69 -10.48 8.33
CA ILE A 320 9.91 -10.61 7.51
C ILE A 320 10.97 -11.39 8.28
N ARG A 321 11.19 -11.06 9.56
CA ARG A 321 12.18 -11.75 10.40
C ARG A 321 11.86 -13.23 10.60
N SER A 322 10.60 -13.59 10.85
CA SER A 322 10.19 -14.98 11.01
C SER A 322 10.02 -15.74 9.69
N GLY A 323 9.77 -15.03 8.58
CA GLY A 323 9.40 -15.61 7.28
C GLY A 323 10.56 -15.89 6.31
N GLY A 324 11.82 -15.95 6.76
CA GLY A 324 12.98 -16.19 5.89
C GLY A 324 13.80 -14.95 5.53
N GLY A 325 13.53 -13.82 6.19
CA GLY A 325 14.33 -12.61 6.11
C GLY A 325 14.28 -11.92 4.74
N VAL A 326 15.12 -10.89 4.57
CA VAL A 326 15.21 -10.13 3.31
C VAL A 326 15.68 -11.01 2.16
N SER A 327 16.49 -12.04 2.42
CA SER A 327 16.96 -13.01 1.42
C SER A 327 15.82 -13.75 0.72
N GLY A 328 14.74 -14.08 1.43
CA GLY A 328 13.59 -14.79 0.86
C GLY A 328 12.67 -13.91 0.00
N MET A 329 12.85 -12.59 0.03
CA MET A 329 11.97 -11.66 -0.66
C MET A 329 12.31 -11.50 -2.14
N GLU A 330 11.27 -11.38 -2.97
CA GLU A 330 11.39 -10.94 -4.37
C GLU A 330 11.87 -9.49 -4.45
N ALA A 331 12.64 -9.14 -5.48
CA ALA A 331 13.18 -7.78 -5.69
C ALA A 331 12.10 -6.69 -5.59
N ALA A 332 10.96 -6.90 -6.25
CA ALA A 332 9.85 -5.95 -6.22
C ALA A 332 9.21 -5.81 -4.82
N GLU A 333 9.22 -6.87 -4.00
CA GLU A 333 8.71 -6.82 -2.63
C GLU A 333 9.71 -6.15 -1.67
N VAL A 334 11.01 -6.32 -1.89
CA VAL A 334 12.06 -5.57 -1.18
C VAL A 334 11.89 -4.09 -1.45
N ARG A 335 11.80 -3.68 -2.72
CA ARG A 335 11.61 -2.28 -3.10
C ARG A 335 10.37 -1.66 -2.43
N LEU A 336 9.23 -2.36 -2.46
CA LEU A 336 8.02 -1.90 -1.78
C LEU A 336 8.22 -1.77 -0.27
N ALA A 337 8.83 -2.77 0.38
CA ALA A 337 9.08 -2.75 1.82
C ALA A 337 10.01 -1.60 2.24
N VAL A 338 11.04 -1.30 1.44
CA VAL A 338 11.94 -0.15 1.60
C VAL A 338 11.17 1.16 1.44
N GLU A 339 10.38 1.30 0.37
CA GLU A 339 9.57 2.50 0.13
C GLU A 339 8.58 2.78 1.28
N GLU A 340 7.94 1.74 1.81
CA GLU A 340 6.99 1.86 2.92
C GLU A 340 7.65 2.33 4.23
N ARG A 341 8.93 1.97 4.45
CA ARG A 341 9.70 2.40 5.61
C ARG A 341 10.35 3.78 5.43
N GLY A 342 10.13 4.43 4.28
CA GLY A 342 10.68 5.75 3.96
C GLY A 342 12.02 5.71 3.21
N GLY A 343 12.53 4.54 2.82
CA GLY A 343 13.72 4.38 2.00
C GLY A 343 13.53 4.79 0.53
N VAL A 344 12.53 5.62 0.21
CA VAL A 344 12.26 6.05 -1.17
C VAL A 344 13.43 6.86 -1.71
N GLY A 345 13.91 6.52 -2.90
CA GLY A 345 15.13 7.09 -3.48
C GLY A 345 16.40 6.31 -3.14
N MET A 346 16.30 5.24 -2.35
CA MET A 346 17.29 4.16 -2.31
C MET A 346 17.23 3.36 -3.59
N GLY A 347 18.40 2.99 -4.13
CA GLY A 347 18.51 2.32 -5.41
C GLY A 347 18.16 3.27 -6.55
N GLY A 348 19.05 3.38 -7.53
CA GLY A 348 18.83 4.21 -8.71
C GLY A 348 17.73 3.66 -9.64
N LYS A 349 18.02 3.66 -10.95
CA LYS A 349 17.16 2.94 -11.90
C LYS A 349 17.22 1.43 -11.60
N GLU A 350 16.14 0.74 -11.97
CA GLU A 350 16.01 -0.71 -11.83
C GLU A 350 17.24 -1.42 -12.41
N SER A 351 18.06 -1.94 -11.50
CA SER A 351 19.39 -2.51 -11.73
C SER A 351 19.67 -3.49 -10.60
N TRP A 352 20.51 -4.48 -10.87
CA TRP A 352 20.98 -5.42 -9.84
C TRP A 352 21.71 -4.71 -8.70
N GLU A 353 22.35 -3.57 -8.96
CA GLU A 353 22.99 -2.72 -7.95
C GLU A 353 21.96 -2.07 -7.04
N ALA A 354 20.89 -1.52 -7.64
CA ALA A 354 19.79 -0.90 -6.91
C ALA A 354 19.10 -1.91 -6.00
N GLU A 355 18.81 -3.12 -6.49
CA GLU A 355 18.23 -4.19 -5.67
C GLU A 355 19.14 -4.54 -4.49
N ARG A 356 20.45 -4.64 -4.71
CA ARG A 356 21.42 -4.97 -3.66
C ARG A 356 21.46 -3.90 -2.57
N GLU A 357 21.41 -2.64 -2.94
CA GLU A 357 21.35 -1.51 -1.99
C GLU A 357 20.04 -1.51 -1.19
N GLU A 358 18.91 -1.75 -1.85
CA GLU A 358 17.60 -1.85 -1.22
C GLU A 358 17.54 -3.01 -0.20
N ARG A 359 18.09 -4.19 -0.55
CA ARG A 359 18.19 -5.34 0.37
C ARG A 359 19.03 -5.00 1.61
N ARG A 360 20.23 -4.45 1.41
CA ARG A 360 21.12 -4.03 2.51
C ARG A 360 20.47 -2.98 3.40
N TRP A 361 19.75 -2.03 2.82
CA TRP A 361 19.03 -1.00 3.58
C TRP A 361 17.94 -1.64 4.45
N LEU A 362 17.16 -2.57 3.89
CA LEU A 362 16.10 -3.25 4.64
C LEU A 362 16.65 -4.14 5.76
N GLU A 363 17.76 -4.83 5.54
CA GLU A 363 18.45 -5.61 6.57
C GLU A 363 18.85 -4.71 7.76
N LYS A 364 19.48 -3.56 7.48
CA LYS A 364 19.83 -2.57 8.52
C LYS A 364 18.61 -2.00 9.24
N TRP A 365 17.52 -1.76 8.50
CA TRP A 365 16.26 -1.35 9.11
C TRP A 365 15.80 -2.37 10.16
N LEU A 366 15.82 -3.66 9.81
CA LEU A 366 15.33 -4.74 10.67
C LEU A 366 16.25 -5.08 11.85
N ALA A 367 17.57 -4.88 11.71
CA ALA A 367 18.55 -5.20 12.76
C ALA A 367 18.43 -4.31 14.01
N GLY A 368 18.17 -3.01 13.86
CA GLY A 368 18.17 -2.07 14.98
C GLY A 368 16.87 -2.02 15.80
N LYS A 369 16.25 -3.17 16.07
CA LYS A 369 15.02 -3.32 16.88
C LYS A 369 15.12 -4.50 17.88
N GLU A 370 16.33 -5.03 18.09
CA GLU A 370 16.62 -6.02 19.14
C GLU A 370 16.78 -5.36 20.51
#